data_AF-A0A2E1ESG8-F1
#
_entry.id   AF-A0A2E1ESG8-F1
#
_cell.length_a   1.000
_cell.length_b   1.000
_cell.length_c   1.000
_cell.angle_alpha   90.00
_cell.angle_beta   90.00
_cell.angle_gamma   90.00
#
_symmetry.space_group_name_H-M   'P 1'
#
loop_
_entity.id
_entity.type
_entity.pdbx_description
1 polymer ?
#
loop_
_entity_poly.entity_id
_entity_poly.type
_entity_poly.pdbx_seq_one_letter_code
_entity_poly.pdbx_strand_id
1 'polypeptide(L)' 'RDLDYDHQAALIYLNTNDGFTELDDGTRIDSIENRLLLFNGNELHSSSTCTDQKRRVLISLNYF' A
#
# COMPACT_ATOMS: atom_id res chain seq x y z
N ARG A 1 3.06 -5.62 7.70
CA ARG A 1 4.44 -6.09 7.90
C ARG A 1 4.77 -7.07 6.81
N ASP A 2 5.88 -6.85 6.12
CA ASP A 2 6.27 -7.64 4.97
C ASP A 2 7.32 -8.69 5.32
N LEU A 3 8.47 -8.26 5.85
CA LEU A 3 9.61 -9.12 6.19
C LEU A 3 10.06 -8.90 7.66
N ASP A 4 10.93 -9.78 8.16
CA ASP A 4 11.37 -9.85 9.56
C ASP A 4 12.75 -9.20 9.83
N TYR A 5 13.16 -8.28 8.95
CA TYR A 5 14.39 -7.51 9.06
C TYR A 5 14.15 -6.05 8.67
N ASP A 6 15.04 -5.12 9.03
CA ASP A 6 14.86 -3.70 8.72
C ASP A 6 14.94 -3.41 7.22
N HIS A 7 13.88 -2.80 6.68
CA HIS A 7 13.77 -2.36 5.29
C HIS A 7 12.74 -1.23 5.17
N GLN A 8 12.84 -0.47 4.09
CA GLN A 8 11.78 0.42 3.65
C GLN A 8 10.87 -0.31 2.67
N ALA A 9 9.58 0.02 2.71
CA ALA A 9 8.58 -0.48 1.78
C ALA A 9 8.03 0.66 0.92
N ALA A 10 7.80 0.37 -0.36
CA ALA A 10 7.25 1.27 -1.35
C ALA A 10 6.02 0.64 -2.02
N LEU A 11 4.88 1.33 -1.97
CA LEU A 11 3.69 0.97 -2.75
C LEU A 11 3.47 1.99 -3.87
N ILE A 12 3.46 1.51 -5.12
CA ILE A 12 3.11 2.31 -6.30
C ILE A 12 1.71 1.91 -6.74
N TYR A 13 0.76 2.84 -6.68
CA TYR A 13 -0.63 2.61 -7.08
C TYR A 13 -0.78 2.77 -8.59
N LEU A 14 -1.26 1.72 -9.27
CA LEU A 14 -1.36 1.70 -10.74
C LEU A 14 -2.74 2.10 -11.26
N ASN A 15 -3.74 2.25 -10.40
CA ASN A 15 -5.05 2.78 -10.79
C ASN A 15 -5.76 3.45 -9.62
N THR A 16 -6.55 4.48 -9.93
CA THR A 16 -7.46 5.11 -8.97
C THR A 16 -8.70 4.24 -8.77
N ASN A 17 -9.05 3.94 -7.51
CA ASN A 17 -10.21 3.13 -7.14
C ASN A 17 -10.64 3.41 -5.68
N ASP A 18 -11.78 2.82 -5.26
CA ASP A 18 -12.36 2.99 -3.92
C ASP A 18 -11.70 2.15 -2.81
N GLY A 19 -10.66 1.37 -3.15
CA GLY A 19 -9.86 0.64 -2.17
C GLY A 19 -8.76 1.50 -1.52
N PHE A 20 -8.24 1.04 -0.39
CA PHE A 20 -7.27 1.76 0.43
C PHE A 20 -6.19 0.85 1.00
N THR A 21 -5.09 1.47 1.46
CA THR A 21 -4.09 0.87 2.34
C THR A 21 -4.30 1.42 3.74
N GLU A 22 -4.36 0.56 4.76
CA GLU A 22 -4.46 0.96 6.17
C GLU A 22 -3.14 0.68 6.88
N LEU A 23 -2.63 1.67 7.61
CA LEU A 23 -1.42 1.57 8.43
C LEU A 23 -1.79 1.21 9.88
N ASP A 24 -0.79 0.86 10.69
CA ASP A 24 -0.98 0.38 12.08
C ASP A 24 -1.71 1.39 12.99
N ASP A 25 -1.54 2.68 12.73
CA ASP A 25 -2.20 3.77 13.47
C ASP A 25 -3.66 4.02 13.02
N GLY A 26 -4.17 3.24 12.07
CA GLY A 26 -5.49 3.41 11.45
C GLY A 26 -5.53 4.45 10.34
N THR A 27 -4.40 5.05 9.96
CA THR A 27 -4.31 5.94 8.80
C THR A 27 -4.67 5.19 7.54
N ARG A 28 -5.60 5.75 6.77
CA ARG A 28 -6.02 5.19 5.47
C ARG A 28 -5.48 6.02 4.32
N ILE A 29 -4.85 5.34 3.38
CA ILE A 29 -4.29 5.89 2.16
C ILE A 29 -5.13 5.43 0.99
N ASP A 30 -5.82 6.37 0.35
CA ASP A 30 -6.62 6.10 -0.84
C ASP A 30 -5.74 5.62 -2.01
N SER A 31 -6.28 4.68 -2.78
CA SER A 31 -5.65 4.21 -4.02
C SER A 31 -5.82 5.25 -5.12
N ILE A 32 -4.78 6.05 -5.36
CA ILE A 32 -4.73 7.07 -6.41
C ILE A 32 -3.61 6.72 -7.38
N GLU A 33 -3.93 6.61 -8.67
CA GLU A 33 -2.98 6.29 -9.73
C GLU A 33 -1.74 7.20 -9.69
N ASN A 34 -0.57 6.61 -9.97
CA ASN A 34 0.72 7.29 -10.01
C ASN A 34 1.14 7.94 -8.67
N ARG A 35 0.58 7.47 -7.55
CA ARG A 35 1.05 7.77 -6.19
C ARG A 35 2.08 6.74 -5.74
N LEU A 36 3.13 7.21 -5.06
CA LEU A 36 4.09 6.39 -4.32
C LEU A 36 3.89 6.62 -2.82
N LEU A 37 3.67 5.55 -2.06
CA LEU A 37 3.69 5.55 -0.60
C LEU A 37 4.99 4.90 -0.13
N LEU A 38 5.76 5.61 0.70
CA LEU A 38 6.98 5.12 1.35
C LEU A 38 6.73 5.04 2.85
N PHE A 39 7.07 3.90 3.46
CA PHE A 39 6.87 3.67 4.89
C PHE A 39 7.83 2.58 5.41
N ASN A 40 7.88 2.42 6.72
CA ASN A 40 8.68 1.38 7.37
C ASN A 40 8.04 -0.01 7.12
N GLY A 41 8.74 -0.91 6.43
CA GLY A 41 8.20 -2.23 6.06
C GLY A 41 7.95 -3.17 7.24
N ASN A 42 8.52 -2.85 8.41
CA ASN A 42 8.26 -3.54 9.67
C ASN A 42 6.90 -3.20 10.29
N GLU A 43 6.30 -2.08 9.91
CA GLU A 43 5.01 -1.64 10.45
C GLU A 43 3.87 -2.53 9.93
N LEU A 44 2.86 -2.75 10.78
CA LEU A 44 1.64 -3.42 10.34
C LEU A 44 0.92 -2.54 9.34
N HIS A 45 0.42 -3.18 8.30
CA HIS A 45 -0.35 -2.52 7.26
C HIS A 45 -1.17 -3.58 6.55
N SER A 46 -2.28 -3.16 5.97
CA SER A 46 -3.16 -4.03 5.22
C SER A 46 -3.72 -3.32 3.99
N SER A 47 -4.27 -4.11 3.08
CA SER A 47 -4.83 -3.64 1.82
C SER A 47 -6.28 -4.07 1.70
N SER A 48 -7.16 -3.17 1.30
CA SER A 48 -8.55 -3.50 0.99
C SER A 48 -8.72 -4.00 -0.45
N THR A 49 -9.89 -4.57 -0.74
CA THR A 49 -10.39 -4.75 -2.11
C THR A 49 -11.05 -3.45 -2.61
N CYS A 50 -11.48 -3.44 -3.88
CA CYS A 50 -12.25 -2.36 -4.50
C CYS A 50 -13.57 -2.89 -5.08
N THR A 51 -14.57 -2.02 -5.24
CA THR A 51 -15.87 -2.36 -5.88
C THR A 51 -16.20 -1.53 -7.12
N ASP A 52 -15.57 -0.37 -7.30
CA ASP A 52 -15.80 0.53 -8.42
C ASP A 52 -15.00 0.16 -9.69
N GLN A 53 -13.95 -0.66 -9.55
CA GLN A 53 -13.10 -1.14 -10.64
C GLN A 53 -13.03 -2.68 -10.67
N LYS A 54 -12.70 -3.24 -11.84
CA LYS A 54 -12.53 -4.70 -12.00
C LYS A 54 -11.42 -5.28 -11.12
N ARG A 55 -10.37 -4.50 -10.90
CA ARG A 55 -9.17 -4.87 -10.13
C ARG A 55 -8.58 -3.61 -9.50
N ARG A 56 -8.10 -3.74 -8.25
CA ARG A 56 -7.16 -2.82 -7.62
C ARG A 56 -5.75 -3.33 -7.88
N VAL A 57 -4.88 -2.51 -8.45
CA VAL A 57 -3.54 -2.91 -8.86
C VAL A 57 -2.52 -1.95 -8.25
N LEU A 58 -1.51 -2.51 -7.58
CA LEU A 58 -0.35 -1.79 -7.07
C LEU A 58 0.89 -2.67 -7.20
N ILE A 59 2.06 -2.04 -7.18
CA ILE A 59 3.36 -2.72 -7.07
C ILE A 59 3.87 -2.48 -5.65
N SER A 60 4.28 -3.56 -4.97
CA SER A 60 4.98 -3.50 -3.68
C SER A 60 6.45 -3.82 -3.87
N LEU A 61 7.33 -2.98 -3.32
CA LEU A 61 8.79 -3.10 -3.39
C LEU A 61 9.38 -2.93 -1.99
N ASN A 62 10.28 -3.82 -1.61
CA ASN A 62 11.07 -3.71 -0.38
C ASN A 62 12.53 -3.38 -0.74
N TYR A 63 13.13 -2.43 -0.04
CA TYR A 63 14.50 -1.95 -0.30
C TYR A 63 15.23 -1.52 0.98
N PHE A 64 16.57 -1.39 0.88
CA PHE A 64 17.48 -1.08 1.99
C PHE A 64 18.11 0.30 1.83
#